data_AF-E2EA59-F1
#
_entry.id   AF-E2EA59-F1
#
_cell.length_a   1.000
_cell.length_b   1.000
_cell.length_c   1.000
_cell.angle_alpha   90.00
_cell.angle_beta   90.00
_cell.angle_gamma   90.00
#
_symmetry.space_group_name_H-M   'P 1'
#
loop_
_entity.id
_entity.type
_entity.pdbx_description
1 polymer ?
#
loop_
_entity_poly.entity_id
_entity_poly.type
_entity_poly.pdbx_seq_one_letter_code
_entity_poly.pdbx_strand_id
1 'polypeptide(L)'
;LNDPQILTKRIRKPMIRKAGKGTPLVEVEWDEAVKFVADNLLAIKTKYGPDSIMGTGSARSTNENNYLMQKFMRAVIGTNNIDHCARLCHAASVAGCSVSIGEGAMSLSTPEIDNAEVMLNIGYNAPAAHPIVARHVIHAKEKGAKLICIDPRFTETARMADIFLQIKGGTNLAIINGIANVILTEDLVDHEFVAAHTTGFDEYKALLEKYTPEHAGEICGVAPDDIRRAARLFAKSRHSIVMWGMGVTQFTQGTDVVKGICGILMATGNFGRPSTGVAPVRGQNSVQGSCDMGALPNCYPGYQAVTNPENQAKFEKAWGAKLSPAVGLHVTRVPEFVLDPPEEAKRIHAYYVYGEDLAHSDPNLEEVRKALEKIDFVVLQDIFMNGTSIYADAILPATGWGEHTGIVTATDRSFLKIRKAIEPTGDVKEDWEIISLVATAMGYPMHYKNQEEIWNEMTGLCPKFAGATYDKIEKYGLLRWPVWTKNAGDTGTQYLHKDGHFALPDGKGVFKAAEYEPVKEKENNECPIALSNFHAVGHHSMRTMSGNCRTLRNLEDEPGGVEMSVEDAEKIGVNSGDIVKCVSKRGHCYGRAEVTKRVRKGNA
;
A
#
# COMPACT_ATOMS: atom_id res chain seq x y z
N LEU A 1 -16.66 24.69 -11.62
CA LEU A 1 -16.96 23.66 -10.60
C LEU A 1 -15.80 22.66 -10.41
N ASN A 2 -15.01 22.36 -11.45
CA ASN A 2 -14.06 21.22 -11.45
C ASN A 2 -12.61 21.54 -11.01
N ASP A 3 -12.28 22.80 -10.70
CA ASP A 3 -10.97 23.23 -10.18
C ASP A 3 -11.18 24.47 -9.30
N PRO A 4 -11.53 24.29 -8.02
CA PRO A 4 -11.88 25.41 -7.15
C PRO A 4 -10.66 26.13 -6.58
N GLN A 5 -9.44 25.62 -6.83
CA GLN A 5 -8.16 26.24 -6.45
C GLN A 5 -8.12 26.65 -4.97
N ILE A 6 -8.67 25.80 -4.10
CA ILE A 6 -8.76 26.08 -2.65
C ILE A 6 -7.40 25.80 -2.01
N LEU A 7 -6.79 24.68 -2.37
CA LEU A 7 -5.48 24.26 -1.88
C LEU A 7 -4.42 24.40 -2.97
N THR A 8 -4.71 23.90 -4.17
CA THR A 8 -3.78 23.95 -5.30
C THR A 8 -4.52 23.90 -6.64
N LYS A 9 -3.87 24.37 -7.71
CA LYS A 9 -4.46 24.46 -9.06
C LYS A 9 -4.29 23.16 -9.85
N ARG A 10 -5.30 22.79 -10.64
CA ARG A 10 -5.15 21.78 -11.70
C ARG A 10 -4.08 22.20 -12.71
N ILE A 11 -3.27 21.25 -13.16
CA ILE A 11 -2.32 21.46 -14.25
C ILE A 11 -3.09 21.38 -15.57
N ARG A 12 -2.88 22.34 -16.48
CA ARG A 12 -3.68 22.46 -17.72
C ARG A 12 -2.88 22.48 -19.02
N LYS A 13 -1.55 22.54 -18.93
CA LYS A 13 -0.64 22.57 -20.07
C LYS A 13 0.73 22.02 -19.64
N PRO A 14 1.49 21.35 -20.52
CA PRO A 14 2.85 20.94 -20.22
C PRO A 14 3.72 22.12 -19.80
N MET A 15 4.62 21.91 -18.86
CA MET A 15 5.58 22.92 -18.43
C MET A 15 6.99 22.36 -18.33
N ILE A 16 8.00 23.16 -18.66
CA ILE A 16 9.41 22.78 -18.52
C ILE A 16 10.26 23.92 -17.97
N ARG A 17 11.40 23.61 -17.36
CA ARG A 17 12.42 24.60 -16.97
C ARG A 17 13.43 24.80 -18.11
N LYS A 18 13.10 25.68 -19.06
CA LYS A 18 13.94 25.93 -20.25
C LYS A 18 15.37 26.39 -19.92
N ALA A 19 15.52 27.16 -18.84
CA ALA A 19 16.81 27.71 -18.42
C ALA A 19 17.51 26.86 -17.33
N GLY A 20 17.05 25.61 -17.12
CA GLY A 20 17.65 24.66 -16.19
C GLY A 20 17.10 24.73 -14.78
N LYS A 21 17.62 23.87 -13.91
CA LYS A 21 17.12 23.68 -12.54
C LYS A 21 17.16 24.98 -11.74
N GLY A 22 16.10 25.23 -10.96
CA GLY A 22 15.94 26.47 -10.17
C GLY A 22 15.35 27.66 -10.95
N THR A 23 15.17 27.56 -12.28
CA THR A 23 14.47 28.59 -13.07
C THR A 23 12.97 28.34 -13.12
N PRO A 24 12.10 29.34 -13.34
CA PRO A 24 10.65 29.14 -13.38
C PRO A 24 10.21 28.10 -14.41
N LEU A 25 9.17 27.34 -14.08
CA LEU A 25 8.46 26.50 -15.05
C LEU A 25 7.73 27.38 -16.06
N VAL A 26 7.86 27.06 -17.34
CA VAL A 26 7.21 27.78 -18.44
C VAL A 26 6.32 26.82 -19.22
N GLU A 27 5.09 27.24 -19.50
CA GLU A 27 4.17 26.47 -20.34
C GLU A 27 4.72 26.29 -21.77
N VAL A 28 4.57 25.09 -22.31
CA VAL A 28 5.04 24.71 -23.65
C VAL A 28 4.03 23.81 -24.35
N GLU A 29 4.18 23.63 -25.65
CA GLU A 29 3.39 22.66 -26.42
C GLU A 29 3.88 21.22 -26.14
N TRP A 30 3.01 20.24 -26.38
CA TRP A 30 3.31 18.82 -26.14
C TRP A 30 4.56 18.33 -26.88
N ASP A 31 4.75 18.72 -28.14
CA ASP A 31 5.90 18.26 -28.93
C ASP A 31 7.23 18.71 -28.29
N GLU A 32 7.26 19.94 -27.76
CA GLU A 32 8.44 20.45 -27.04
C GLU A 32 8.64 19.72 -25.71
N ALA A 33 7.57 19.52 -24.93
CA ALA A 33 7.64 18.82 -23.64
C ALA A 33 8.07 17.35 -23.79
N VAL A 34 7.47 16.62 -24.72
CA VAL A 34 7.79 15.21 -24.99
C VAL A 34 9.22 15.07 -25.47
N LYS A 35 9.66 15.93 -26.39
CA LYS A 35 11.06 15.93 -26.86
C LYS A 35 12.02 16.22 -25.72
N PHE A 36 11.72 17.23 -24.89
CA PHE A 36 12.55 17.60 -23.75
C PHE A 36 12.70 16.45 -22.75
N VAL A 37 11.60 15.75 -22.42
CA VAL A 37 11.64 14.59 -21.52
C VAL A 37 12.40 13.42 -22.16
N ALA A 38 12.10 13.08 -23.41
CA ALA A 38 12.75 11.96 -24.10
C ALA A 38 14.25 12.17 -24.25
N ASP A 39 14.69 13.36 -24.67
CA ASP A 39 16.10 13.69 -24.86
C ASP A 39 16.88 13.60 -23.54
N ASN A 40 16.35 14.14 -22.44
CA ASN A 40 17.03 14.10 -21.13
C ASN A 40 17.09 12.69 -20.56
N LEU A 41 15.99 11.91 -20.63
CA LEU A 41 15.99 10.52 -20.19
C LEU A 41 16.94 9.66 -21.04
N LEU A 42 16.98 9.86 -22.36
CA LEU A 42 17.90 9.15 -23.25
C LEU A 42 19.35 9.53 -22.96
N ALA A 43 19.65 10.82 -22.77
CA ALA A 43 20.99 11.28 -22.42
C ALA A 43 21.49 10.67 -21.11
N ILE A 44 20.64 10.63 -20.07
CA ILE A 44 20.97 10.00 -18.78
C ILE A 44 21.16 8.50 -18.95
N LYS A 45 20.23 7.81 -19.62
CA LYS A 45 20.33 6.38 -19.91
C LYS A 45 21.61 6.03 -20.66
N THR A 46 22.00 6.81 -21.67
CA THR A 46 23.22 6.59 -22.45
C THR A 46 24.48 6.85 -21.64
N LYS A 47 24.49 7.88 -20.79
CA LYS A 47 25.67 8.28 -20.02
C LYS A 47 25.90 7.43 -18.78
N TYR A 48 24.84 7.10 -18.04
CA TYR A 48 24.91 6.48 -16.71
C TYR A 48 24.29 5.08 -16.66
N GLY A 49 23.67 4.61 -17.75
CA GLY A 49 22.98 3.33 -17.81
C GLY A 49 21.52 3.41 -17.36
N PRO A 50 20.70 2.38 -17.65
CA PRO A 50 19.27 2.40 -17.39
C PRO A 50 18.91 2.41 -15.91
N ASP A 51 19.71 1.79 -15.05
CA ASP A 51 19.48 1.71 -13.60
C ASP A 51 19.77 3.04 -12.87
N SER A 52 20.23 4.07 -13.58
CA SER A 52 20.32 5.44 -13.05
C SER A 52 18.99 6.20 -13.08
N ILE A 53 17.93 5.58 -13.61
CA ILE A 53 16.60 6.18 -13.76
C ILE A 53 15.63 5.43 -12.85
N MET A 54 14.85 6.18 -12.07
CA MET A 54 13.75 5.66 -11.26
C MET A 54 12.41 6.09 -11.86
N GLY A 55 11.41 5.21 -11.84
CA GLY A 55 10.02 5.52 -12.15
C GLY A 55 9.10 5.18 -10.97
N THR A 56 7.95 5.88 -10.84
CA THR A 56 6.88 5.43 -9.95
C THR A 56 5.68 4.87 -10.71
N GLY A 57 4.95 3.94 -10.09
CA GLY A 57 3.54 3.70 -10.39
C GLY A 57 2.64 4.71 -9.69
N SER A 58 1.33 4.66 -9.95
CA SER A 58 0.33 5.48 -9.24
C SER A 58 -0.86 4.65 -8.80
N ALA A 59 -1.00 4.48 -7.49
CA ALA A 59 -2.12 3.77 -6.88
C ALA A 59 -3.43 4.57 -6.82
N ARG A 60 -3.48 5.73 -7.49
CA ARG A 60 -4.69 6.51 -7.74
C ARG A 60 -5.14 6.50 -9.21
N SER A 61 -4.35 5.89 -10.09
CA SER A 61 -4.67 5.78 -11.52
C SER A 61 -5.13 4.37 -11.90
N THR A 62 -5.43 4.17 -13.17
CA THR A 62 -5.95 2.91 -13.70
C THR A 62 -4.86 1.86 -13.83
N ASN A 63 -5.30 0.62 -13.96
CA ASN A 63 -4.44 -0.55 -14.15
C ASN A 63 -3.70 -0.46 -15.50
N GLU A 64 -4.38 -0.03 -16.55
CA GLU A 64 -3.81 0.14 -17.88
C GLU A 64 -2.62 1.12 -17.85
N ASN A 65 -2.78 2.24 -17.15
CA ASN A 65 -1.73 3.25 -17.04
C ASN A 65 -0.53 2.72 -16.23
N ASN A 66 -0.77 2.00 -15.13
CA ASN A 66 0.31 1.36 -14.36
C ASN A 66 1.03 0.26 -15.16
N TYR A 67 0.28 -0.52 -15.95
CA TYR A 67 0.86 -1.51 -16.86
C TYR A 67 1.79 -0.85 -17.89
N LEU A 68 1.39 0.27 -18.47
CA LEU A 68 2.26 0.96 -19.42
C LEU A 68 3.44 1.66 -18.76
N MET A 69 3.28 2.20 -17.56
CA MET A 69 4.39 2.80 -16.84
C MET A 69 5.49 1.77 -16.53
N GLN A 70 5.12 0.58 -16.05
CA GLN A 70 6.13 -0.47 -15.85
C GLN A 70 6.72 -0.98 -17.17
N LYS A 71 5.92 -1.06 -18.24
CA LYS A 71 6.40 -1.48 -19.57
C LYS A 71 7.40 -0.45 -20.10
N PHE A 72 7.13 0.84 -19.92
CA PHE A 72 8.03 1.93 -20.26
C PHE A 72 9.37 1.78 -19.51
N MET A 73 9.34 1.63 -18.19
CA MET A 73 10.58 1.46 -17.41
C MET A 73 11.37 0.21 -17.83
N ARG A 74 10.69 -0.89 -18.16
CA ARG A 74 11.35 -2.17 -18.48
C ARG A 74 11.80 -2.30 -19.93
N ALA A 75 10.93 -2.00 -20.88
CA ALA A 75 11.19 -2.19 -22.31
C ALA A 75 11.85 -0.96 -22.96
N VAL A 76 11.55 0.24 -22.49
CA VAL A 76 12.06 1.50 -23.07
C VAL A 76 13.29 1.97 -22.32
N ILE A 77 13.20 2.12 -21.00
CA ILE A 77 14.37 2.50 -20.20
C ILE A 77 15.33 1.31 -20.10
N GLY A 78 14.85 0.11 -19.79
CA GLY A 78 15.68 -1.09 -19.65
C GLY A 78 16.02 -1.44 -18.20
N THR A 79 15.19 -0.99 -17.25
CA THR A 79 15.43 -1.17 -15.80
C THR A 79 14.19 -1.75 -15.10
N ASN A 80 14.41 -2.39 -13.96
CA ASN A 80 13.35 -2.77 -13.03
C ASN A 80 13.15 -1.74 -11.90
N ASN A 81 13.78 -0.56 -11.98
CA ASN A 81 13.58 0.57 -11.05
C ASN A 81 12.19 1.22 -11.22
N ILE A 82 11.16 0.48 -10.83
CA ILE A 82 9.76 0.89 -10.82
C ILE A 82 9.14 0.40 -9.52
N ASP A 83 8.58 1.32 -8.73
CA ASP A 83 7.94 1.03 -7.44
C ASP A 83 6.82 2.04 -7.19
N HIS A 84 6.05 1.91 -6.12
CA HIS A 84 4.97 2.86 -5.80
C HIS A 84 4.61 2.86 -4.30
N CYS A 85 3.59 3.63 -3.92
CA CYS A 85 3.19 3.81 -2.52
C CYS A 85 2.93 2.52 -1.72
N ALA A 86 2.65 1.36 -2.35
CA ALA A 86 2.54 0.09 -1.62
C ALA A 86 3.79 -0.17 -0.76
N ARG A 87 4.95 0.31 -1.21
CA ARG A 87 6.22 0.20 -0.49
C ARG A 87 6.15 0.77 0.93
N LEU A 88 5.51 1.91 1.10
CA LEU A 88 5.27 2.61 2.36
C LEU A 88 4.03 2.10 3.09
N CYS A 89 3.10 1.46 2.37
CA CYS A 89 1.85 0.96 2.90
C CYS A 89 1.90 -0.53 3.23
N HIS A 90 1.53 -1.39 2.28
CA HIS A 90 1.26 -2.82 2.51
C HIS A 90 2.35 -3.76 2.04
N ALA A 91 3.54 -3.28 1.69
CA ALA A 91 4.57 -4.16 1.17
C ALA A 91 5.11 -5.14 2.24
N ALA A 92 4.94 -4.85 3.53
CA ALA A 92 5.10 -5.85 4.60
C ALA A 92 4.03 -6.96 4.55
N SER A 93 2.76 -6.62 4.25
CA SER A 93 1.69 -7.61 3.99
C SER A 93 2.08 -8.52 2.83
N VAL A 94 2.54 -7.95 1.72
CA VAL A 94 2.95 -8.72 0.54
C VAL A 94 4.12 -9.65 0.91
N ALA A 95 5.18 -9.13 1.50
CA ALA A 95 6.34 -9.94 1.87
C ALA A 95 5.99 -11.05 2.88
N GLY A 96 5.24 -10.75 3.93
CA GLY A 96 4.88 -11.71 4.97
C GLY A 96 3.94 -12.80 4.46
N CYS A 97 2.87 -12.43 3.76
CA CYS A 97 1.94 -13.41 3.21
C CYS A 97 2.57 -14.21 2.05
N SER A 98 3.39 -13.62 1.19
CA SER A 98 4.03 -14.37 0.10
C SER A 98 4.93 -15.50 0.61
N VAL A 99 5.65 -15.32 1.72
CA VAL A 99 6.51 -16.39 2.27
C VAL A 99 5.75 -17.43 3.09
N SER A 100 4.57 -17.09 3.63
CA SER A 100 3.77 -17.99 4.45
C SER A 100 2.67 -18.72 3.67
N ILE A 101 2.01 -18.06 2.72
CA ILE A 101 0.84 -18.56 1.99
C ILE A 101 0.92 -18.35 0.46
N GLY A 102 2.01 -17.76 -0.04
CA GLY A 102 2.29 -17.61 -1.47
C GLY A 102 1.59 -16.44 -2.18
N GLU A 103 0.67 -15.74 -1.51
CA GLU A 103 -0.07 -14.62 -2.10
C GLU A 103 -0.20 -13.45 -1.12
N GLY A 104 0.06 -12.24 -1.59
CA GLY A 104 0.17 -11.01 -0.78
C GLY A 104 -1.12 -10.19 -0.69
N ALA A 105 -2.20 -10.74 -1.20
CA ALA A 105 -3.47 -10.06 -1.34
C ALA A 105 -4.51 -10.62 -0.37
N MET A 106 -5.63 -9.92 -0.21
CA MET A 106 -6.70 -10.34 0.70
C MET A 106 -7.28 -11.69 0.28
N SER A 107 -7.34 -12.65 1.21
CA SER A 107 -7.71 -14.04 0.90
C SER A 107 -9.21 -14.26 0.79
N LEU A 108 -10.03 -13.30 1.20
CA LEU A 108 -11.48 -13.33 1.11
C LEU A 108 -12.00 -12.10 0.35
N SER A 109 -13.26 -12.10 -0.03
CA SER A 109 -13.92 -10.92 -0.58
C SER A 109 -14.41 -9.98 0.53
N THR A 110 -14.55 -8.69 0.25
CA THR A 110 -15.08 -7.72 1.24
C THR A 110 -16.47 -8.12 1.76
N PRO A 111 -17.42 -8.59 0.92
CA PRO A 111 -18.72 -9.04 1.42
C PRO A 111 -18.68 -10.27 2.32
N GLU A 112 -17.61 -11.08 2.29
CA GLU A 112 -17.48 -12.23 3.20
C GLU A 112 -17.21 -11.83 4.65
N ILE A 113 -16.80 -10.58 4.90
CA ILE A 113 -16.71 -10.04 6.26
C ILE A 113 -18.07 -10.15 6.97
N ASP A 114 -19.19 -9.99 6.25
CA ASP A 114 -20.55 -10.07 6.81
C ASP A 114 -20.88 -11.42 7.44
N ASN A 115 -20.13 -12.48 7.11
CA ASN A 115 -20.39 -13.84 7.60
C ASN A 115 -19.21 -14.38 8.42
N ALA A 116 -18.25 -13.53 8.80
CA ALA A 116 -17.25 -13.91 9.79
C ALA A 116 -17.92 -14.08 11.17
N GLU A 117 -17.52 -15.10 11.92
CA GLU A 117 -17.98 -15.32 13.29
C GLU A 117 -17.08 -14.63 14.31
N VAL A 118 -15.77 -14.59 14.05
CA VAL A 118 -14.80 -13.86 14.87
C VAL A 118 -13.87 -13.03 13.98
N MET A 119 -13.81 -11.74 14.26
CA MET A 119 -12.92 -10.81 13.58
C MET A 119 -11.84 -10.37 14.56
N LEU A 120 -10.58 -10.69 14.26
CA LEU A 120 -9.44 -10.08 14.94
C LEU A 120 -8.96 -8.91 14.09
N ASN A 121 -9.18 -7.70 14.61
CA ASN A 121 -8.78 -6.45 13.98
C ASN A 121 -7.54 -5.91 14.70
N ILE A 122 -6.39 -5.86 14.02
CA ILE A 122 -5.13 -5.36 14.59
C ILE A 122 -4.60 -4.16 13.80
N GLY A 123 -4.36 -3.04 14.49
CA GLY A 123 -3.75 -1.84 13.90
C GLY A 123 -4.55 -1.27 12.73
N TYR A 124 -5.88 -1.24 12.85
CA TYR A 124 -6.79 -0.86 11.76
C TYR A 124 -8.07 -0.20 12.27
N ASN A 125 -8.33 1.03 11.82
CA ASN A 125 -9.57 1.76 12.10
C ASN A 125 -10.44 1.85 10.85
N ALA A 126 -11.21 0.80 10.56
CA ALA A 126 -12.06 0.73 9.38
C ALA A 126 -13.03 1.93 9.25
N PRO A 127 -13.70 2.42 10.32
CA PRO A 127 -14.59 3.58 10.21
C PRO A 127 -13.95 4.85 9.64
N ALA A 128 -12.67 5.10 9.92
CA ALA A 128 -11.95 6.26 9.39
C ALA A 128 -11.27 5.98 8.05
N ALA A 129 -10.71 4.78 7.87
CA ALA A 129 -9.92 4.43 6.69
C ALA A 129 -10.76 3.91 5.53
N HIS A 130 -11.76 3.07 5.80
CA HIS A 130 -12.61 2.41 4.81
C HIS A 130 -14.05 2.30 5.30
N PRO A 131 -14.82 3.42 5.31
CA PRO A 131 -16.18 3.45 5.88
C PRO A 131 -17.11 2.36 5.34
N ILE A 132 -16.96 1.95 4.07
CA ILE A 132 -17.76 0.86 3.49
C ILE A 132 -17.35 -0.52 4.03
N VAL A 133 -16.07 -0.77 4.26
CA VAL A 133 -15.60 -1.99 4.94
C VAL A 133 -16.11 -2.02 6.38
N ALA A 134 -16.13 -0.88 7.07
CA ALA A 134 -16.70 -0.79 8.41
C ALA A 134 -18.19 -1.16 8.45
N ARG A 135 -18.97 -0.88 7.39
CA ARG A 135 -20.36 -1.35 7.30
C ARG A 135 -20.47 -2.87 7.30
N HIS A 136 -19.54 -3.56 6.63
CA HIS A 136 -19.50 -5.02 6.65
C HIS A 136 -19.15 -5.58 8.04
N VAL A 137 -18.23 -4.92 8.75
CA VAL A 137 -17.93 -5.24 10.15
C VAL A 137 -19.16 -5.06 11.05
N ILE A 138 -19.88 -3.94 10.89
CA ILE A 138 -21.12 -3.68 11.64
C ILE A 138 -22.18 -4.73 11.33
N HIS A 139 -22.37 -5.09 10.05
CA HIS A 139 -23.34 -6.10 9.66
C HIS A 139 -22.99 -7.49 10.23
N ALA A 140 -21.71 -7.87 10.26
CA ALA A 140 -21.26 -9.08 10.93
C ALA A 140 -21.57 -9.03 12.44
N LYS A 141 -21.31 -7.89 13.10
CA LYS A 141 -21.66 -7.68 14.52
C LYS A 141 -23.17 -7.81 14.78
N GLU A 142 -24.01 -7.27 13.90
CA GLU A 142 -25.48 -7.38 13.98
C GLU A 142 -25.96 -8.84 13.85
N LYS A 143 -25.24 -9.67 13.09
CA LYS A 143 -25.47 -11.12 12.99
C LYS A 143 -24.91 -11.93 14.17
N GLY A 144 -24.27 -11.26 15.14
CA GLY A 144 -23.74 -11.90 16.36
C GLY A 144 -22.24 -12.18 16.34
N ALA A 145 -21.51 -11.75 15.30
CA ALA A 145 -20.07 -11.90 15.25
C ALA A 145 -19.35 -11.24 16.43
N LYS A 146 -18.18 -11.77 16.76
CA LYS A 146 -17.31 -11.28 17.82
C LYS A 146 -16.15 -10.49 17.24
N LEU A 147 -15.77 -9.40 17.91
CA LEU A 147 -14.71 -8.51 17.46
C LEU A 147 -13.66 -8.36 18.55
N ILE A 148 -12.42 -8.71 18.22
CA ILE A 148 -11.23 -8.42 19.02
C ILE A 148 -10.54 -7.24 18.35
N CYS A 149 -10.35 -6.14 19.08
CA CYS A 149 -9.63 -4.97 18.59
C CYS A 149 -8.29 -4.84 19.33
N ILE A 150 -7.19 -4.85 18.57
CA ILE A 150 -5.83 -4.65 19.08
C ILE A 150 -5.32 -3.34 18.48
N ASP A 151 -5.33 -2.28 19.29
CA ASP A 151 -4.96 -0.93 18.86
C ASP A 151 -4.51 -0.11 20.07
N PRO A 152 -3.42 0.68 20.00
CA PRO A 152 -3.04 1.59 21.09
C PRO A 152 -4.10 2.67 21.36
N ARG A 153 -4.97 2.97 20.39
CA ARG A 153 -6.00 4.00 20.48
C ARG A 153 -7.39 3.37 20.67
N PHE A 154 -8.21 4.02 21.50
CA PHE A 154 -9.63 3.68 21.62
C PHE A 154 -10.41 4.26 20.43
N THR A 155 -10.29 3.58 19.29
CA THR A 155 -10.92 3.93 18.01
C THR A 155 -12.41 3.59 17.99
N GLU A 156 -13.08 4.00 16.92
CA GLU A 156 -14.46 3.62 16.61
C GLU A 156 -14.59 2.10 16.48
N THR A 157 -13.57 1.41 15.95
CA THR A 157 -13.52 -0.07 15.97
C THR A 157 -13.44 -0.63 17.39
N ALA A 158 -12.59 -0.03 18.26
CA ALA A 158 -12.48 -0.46 19.65
C ALA A 158 -13.80 -0.32 20.42
N ARG A 159 -14.58 0.72 20.13
CA ARG A 159 -15.92 0.91 20.72
C ARG A 159 -16.89 -0.22 20.40
N MET A 160 -16.74 -0.88 19.25
CA MET A 160 -17.60 -2.00 18.82
C MET A 160 -17.10 -3.37 19.29
N ALA A 161 -15.90 -3.43 19.89
CA ALA A 161 -15.21 -4.68 20.19
C ALA A 161 -15.78 -5.38 21.43
N ASP A 162 -15.82 -6.72 21.40
CA ASP A 162 -16.08 -7.54 22.58
C ASP A 162 -14.84 -7.62 23.48
N ILE A 163 -13.64 -7.53 22.87
CA ILE A 163 -12.36 -7.46 23.58
C ILE A 163 -11.52 -6.36 22.94
N PHE A 164 -11.04 -5.42 23.75
CA PHE A 164 -10.11 -4.37 23.34
C PHE A 164 -8.78 -4.53 24.07
N LEU A 165 -7.69 -4.71 23.31
CA LEU A 165 -6.32 -4.82 23.83
C LEU A 165 -5.56 -3.55 23.49
N GLN A 166 -5.44 -2.65 24.46
CA GLN A 166 -4.75 -1.37 24.32
C GLN A 166 -3.23 -1.52 24.45
N ILE A 167 -2.61 -2.15 23.46
CA ILE A 167 -1.17 -2.43 23.46
C ILE A 167 -0.32 -1.14 23.42
N LYS A 168 0.94 -1.24 23.86
CA LYS A 168 1.95 -0.21 23.58
C LYS A 168 2.27 -0.21 22.08
N GLY A 169 2.43 0.96 21.49
CA GLY A 169 2.84 1.09 20.09
C GLY A 169 4.12 0.29 19.80
N GLY A 170 4.12 -0.48 18.71
CA GLY A 170 5.27 -1.28 18.29
C GLY A 170 5.43 -2.63 18.98
N THR A 171 4.49 -3.09 19.81
CA THR A 171 4.54 -4.43 20.44
C THR A 171 3.68 -5.48 19.73
N ASN A 172 3.35 -5.22 18.45
CA ASN A 172 2.45 -6.02 17.63
C ASN A 172 2.84 -7.50 17.54
N LEU A 173 4.13 -7.81 17.40
CA LEU A 173 4.59 -9.19 17.29
C LEU A 173 4.47 -9.93 18.62
N ALA A 174 4.78 -9.27 19.73
CA ALA A 174 4.65 -9.85 21.07
C ALA A 174 3.20 -10.25 21.39
N ILE A 175 2.20 -9.42 21.03
CA ILE A 175 0.80 -9.77 21.27
C ILE A 175 0.33 -10.92 20.38
N ILE A 176 0.73 -10.96 19.11
CA ILE A 176 0.40 -12.07 18.20
C ILE A 176 1.08 -13.37 18.66
N ASN A 177 2.34 -13.32 19.09
CA ASN A 177 3.04 -14.47 19.65
C ASN A 177 2.39 -14.94 20.96
N GLY A 178 1.93 -14.03 21.82
CA GLY A 178 1.19 -14.36 23.04
C GLY A 178 -0.15 -15.05 22.76
N ILE A 179 -0.90 -14.58 21.76
CA ILE A 179 -2.12 -15.25 21.30
C ILE A 179 -1.80 -16.65 20.77
N ALA A 180 -0.76 -16.77 19.94
CA ALA A 180 -0.33 -18.04 19.39
C ALA A 180 0.11 -19.03 20.49
N ASN A 181 0.85 -18.58 21.49
CA ASN A 181 1.25 -19.39 22.63
C ASN A 181 0.05 -19.99 23.34
N VAL A 182 -1.00 -19.21 23.63
CA VAL A 182 -2.23 -19.73 24.27
C VAL A 182 -2.89 -20.81 23.41
N ILE A 183 -3.01 -20.57 22.10
CA ILE A 183 -3.58 -21.55 21.16
C ILE A 183 -2.81 -22.88 21.24
N LEU A 184 -1.49 -22.83 21.32
CA LEU A 184 -0.63 -24.01 21.41
C LEU A 184 -0.71 -24.69 22.79
N THR A 185 -0.64 -23.93 23.89
CA THR A 185 -0.58 -24.47 25.25
C THR A 185 -1.92 -25.02 25.75
N GLU A 186 -3.03 -24.51 25.22
CA GLU A 186 -4.38 -24.99 25.55
C GLU A 186 -4.92 -25.99 24.51
N ASP A 187 -4.08 -26.43 23.56
CA ASP A 187 -4.42 -27.39 22.52
C ASP A 187 -5.65 -26.99 21.67
N LEU A 188 -5.72 -25.70 21.31
CA LEU A 188 -6.78 -25.14 20.46
C LEU A 188 -6.43 -25.22 18.96
N VAL A 189 -5.50 -26.12 18.61
CA VAL A 189 -4.95 -26.28 17.27
C VAL A 189 -5.86 -27.20 16.43
N ASP A 190 -6.07 -26.84 15.17
CA ASP A 190 -6.65 -27.75 14.18
C ASP A 190 -5.55 -28.68 13.65
N HIS A 191 -5.28 -29.77 14.39
CA HIS A 191 -4.21 -30.72 14.08
C HIS A 191 -4.35 -31.38 12.70
N GLU A 192 -5.59 -31.64 12.27
CA GLU A 192 -5.86 -32.22 10.94
C GLU A 192 -5.46 -31.23 9.85
N PHE A 193 -5.86 -29.97 9.97
CA PHE A 193 -5.47 -28.93 9.02
C PHE A 193 -3.96 -28.73 8.98
N VAL A 194 -3.32 -28.62 10.15
CA VAL A 194 -1.87 -28.41 10.25
C VAL A 194 -1.11 -29.56 9.59
N ALA A 195 -1.45 -30.81 9.88
CA ALA A 195 -0.77 -31.97 9.31
C ALA A 195 -0.96 -32.06 7.78
N ALA A 196 -2.16 -31.78 7.28
CA ALA A 196 -2.47 -31.90 5.86
C ALA A 196 -1.89 -30.76 5.01
N HIS A 197 -1.99 -29.51 5.49
CA HIS A 197 -1.84 -28.32 4.65
C HIS A 197 -0.64 -27.44 4.98
N THR A 198 0.19 -27.80 5.96
CA THR A 198 1.26 -26.90 6.44
C THR A 198 2.62 -27.59 6.61
N THR A 199 3.66 -26.78 6.79
CA THR A 199 5.02 -27.17 7.16
C THR A 199 5.61 -26.18 8.17
N GLY A 200 6.67 -26.56 8.90
CA GLY A 200 7.39 -25.68 9.84
C GLY A 200 6.74 -25.48 11.20
N PHE A 201 5.79 -26.35 11.58
CA PHE A 201 5.02 -26.20 12.82
C PHE A 201 5.86 -26.42 14.09
N ASP A 202 6.84 -27.33 14.05
CA ASP A 202 7.68 -27.64 15.22
C ASP A 202 8.58 -26.46 15.58
N GLU A 203 9.22 -25.81 14.59
CA GLU A 203 10.03 -24.61 14.82
C GLU A 203 9.18 -23.44 15.32
N TYR A 204 7.95 -23.33 14.81
CA TYR A 204 6.99 -22.33 15.26
C TYR A 204 6.60 -22.53 16.73
N LYS A 205 6.29 -23.76 17.12
CA LYS A 205 5.96 -24.11 18.51
C LYS A 205 7.12 -23.83 19.46
N ALA A 206 8.34 -24.22 19.07
CA ALA A 206 9.54 -24.02 19.89
C ALA A 206 9.82 -22.53 20.17
N LEU A 207 9.70 -21.66 19.17
CA LEU A 207 9.91 -20.22 19.37
C LEU A 207 8.85 -19.62 20.31
N LEU A 208 7.59 -20.05 20.17
CA LEU A 208 6.48 -19.46 20.89
C LEU A 208 6.39 -19.88 22.36
N GLU A 209 7.10 -20.91 22.80
CA GLU A 209 7.08 -21.41 24.18
C GLU A 209 7.32 -20.29 25.21
N LYS A 210 8.25 -19.38 24.94
CA LYS A 210 8.61 -18.28 25.85
C LYS A 210 7.64 -17.10 25.82
N TYR A 211 6.75 -17.01 24.83
CA TYR A 211 5.78 -15.93 24.71
C TYR A 211 4.51 -16.25 25.50
N THR A 212 4.69 -16.59 26.78
CA THR A 212 3.54 -16.80 27.68
C THR A 212 2.69 -15.53 27.76
N PRO A 213 1.39 -15.63 28.08
CA PRO A 213 0.56 -14.45 28.28
C PRO A 213 1.14 -13.46 29.30
N GLU A 214 1.84 -13.95 30.33
CA GLU A 214 2.55 -13.13 31.31
C GLU A 214 3.66 -12.32 30.64
N HIS A 215 4.54 -12.97 29.88
CA HIS A 215 5.66 -12.31 29.21
C HIS A 215 5.18 -11.34 28.11
N ALA A 216 4.25 -11.78 27.27
CA ALA A 216 3.66 -10.94 26.22
C ALA A 216 2.88 -9.75 26.82
N GLY A 217 2.16 -9.97 27.92
CA GLY A 217 1.41 -8.95 28.66
C GLY A 217 2.32 -7.87 29.23
N GLU A 218 3.46 -8.25 29.80
CA GLU A 218 4.49 -7.31 30.27
C GLU A 218 5.00 -6.42 29.13
N ILE A 219 5.37 -7.00 27.99
CA ILE A 219 5.87 -6.26 26.82
C ILE A 219 4.79 -5.31 26.29
N CYS A 220 3.56 -5.79 26.13
CA CYS A 220 2.48 -5.06 25.49
C CYS A 220 1.80 -4.05 26.43
N GLY A 221 1.94 -4.21 27.74
CA GLY A 221 1.19 -3.43 28.73
C GLY A 221 -0.29 -3.80 28.77
N VAL A 222 -0.63 -5.08 28.61
CA VAL A 222 -2.01 -5.60 28.71
C VAL A 222 -2.07 -6.77 29.69
N ALA A 223 -3.23 -7.01 30.29
CA ALA A 223 -3.39 -8.11 31.25
C ALA A 223 -3.22 -9.48 30.57
N PRO A 224 -2.45 -10.42 31.16
CA PRO A 224 -2.27 -11.78 30.61
C PRO A 224 -3.61 -12.51 30.35
N ASP A 225 -4.58 -12.32 31.24
CA ASP A 225 -5.89 -12.96 31.10
C ASP A 225 -6.70 -12.42 29.92
N ASP A 226 -6.51 -11.16 29.51
CA ASP A 226 -7.16 -10.63 28.31
C ASP A 226 -6.54 -11.21 27.04
N ILE A 227 -5.23 -11.51 27.04
CA ILE A 227 -4.57 -12.25 25.95
C ILE A 227 -5.17 -13.65 25.84
N ARG A 228 -5.33 -14.36 26.97
CA ARG A 228 -5.99 -15.68 26.99
C ARG A 228 -7.42 -15.62 26.48
N ARG A 229 -8.20 -14.63 26.92
CA ARG A 229 -9.58 -14.43 26.46
C ARG A 229 -9.65 -14.18 24.97
N ALA A 230 -8.77 -13.35 24.42
CA ALA A 230 -8.69 -13.08 22.98
C ALA A 230 -8.33 -14.34 22.19
N ALA A 231 -7.30 -15.08 22.61
CA ALA A 231 -6.87 -16.31 21.95
C ALA A 231 -7.96 -17.39 21.95
N ARG A 232 -8.56 -17.65 23.12
CA ARG A 232 -9.68 -18.60 23.26
C ARG A 232 -10.88 -18.19 22.41
N LEU A 233 -11.19 -16.90 22.35
CA LEU A 233 -12.29 -16.41 21.52
C LEU A 233 -12.00 -16.61 20.02
N PHE A 234 -10.79 -16.26 19.58
CA PHE A 234 -10.36 -16.40 18.19
C PHE A 234 -10.34 -17.87 17.71
N ALA A 235 -9.80 -18.78 18.53
CA ALA A 235 -9.64 -20.18 18.15
C ALA A 235 -10.93 -21.02 18.26
N LYS A 236 -11.96 -20.52 18.96
CA LYS A 236 -13.26 -21.20 19.07
C LYS A 236 -14.03 -21.30 17.75
N SER A 237 -13.74 -20.41 16.80
CA SER A 237 -14.46 -20.35 15.54
C SER A 237 -13.62 -20.88 14.38
N ARG A 238 -14.32 -21.56 13.47
CA ARG A 238 -13.81 -21.95 12.14
C ARG A 238 -14.17 -20.93 11.07
N HIS A 239 -14.75 -19.79 11.42
CA HIS A 239 -15.03 -18.65 10.54
C HIS A 239 -14.36 -17.38 11.08
N SER A 240 -13.07 -17.52 11.44
CA SER A 240 -12.26 -16.41 11.94
C SER A 240 -11.49 -15.73 10.80
N ILE A 241 -11.47 -14.39 10.85
CA ILE A 241 -10.68 -13.56 9.93
C ILE A 241 -9.74 -12.66 10.73
N VAL A 242 -8.60 -12.32 10.14
CA VAL A 242 -7.71 -11.27 10.67
C VAL A 242 -7.68 -10.10 9.71
N MET A 243 -8.12 -8.93 10.16
CA MET A 243 -8.05 -7.67 9.41
C MET A 243 -6.95 -6.78 9.97
N TRP A 244 -6.19 -6.15 9.09
CA TRP A 244 -5.16 -5.20 9.51
C TRP A 244 -4.89 -4.10 8.49
N GLY A 245 -4.23 -3.06 8.98
CA GLY A 245 -3.81 -1.91 8.19
C GLY A 245 -2.42 -1.45 8.63
N MET A 246 -2.27 -0.12 8.66
CA MET A 246 -0.99 0.54 8.86
C MET A 246 -0.39 0.34 10.26
N GLY A 247 -1.22 0.08 11.26
CA GLY A 247 -0.77 -0.22 12.63
C GLY A 247 0.02 -1.53 12.75
N VAL A 248 0.07 -2.34 11.68
CA VAL A 248 0.97 -3.49 11.55
C VAL A 248 2.14 -3.17 10.61
N THR A 249 1.85 -2.68 9.40
CA THR A 249 2.83 -2.69 8.31
C THR A 249 3.86 -1.56 8.37
N GLN A 250 3.57 -0.47 9.08
CA GLN A 250 4.49 0.66 9.26
C GLN A 250 5.37 0.57 10.52
N PHE A 251 5.58 -0.64 11.02
CA PHE A 251 6.53 -0.94 12.08
C PHE A 251 7.72 -1.76 11.56
N THR A 252 8.86 -1.67 12.25
CA THR A 252 10.11 -2.35 11.86
C THR A 252 9.94 -3.85 11.64
N GLN A 253 9.08 -4.50 12.43
CA GLN A 253 8.76 -5.93 12.33
C GLN A 253 7.43 -6.22 11.62
N GLY A 254 6.90 -5.29 10.81
CA GLY A 254 5.59 -5.46 10.17
C GLY A 254 5.48 -6.75 9.34
N THR A 255 6.54 -7.15 8.64
CA THR A 255 6.60 -8.40 7.88
C THR A 255 6.49 -9.63 8.79
N ASP A 256 7.09 -9.58 9.98
CA ASP A 256 7.08 -10.69 10.93
C ASP A 256 5.75 -10.80 11.67
N VAL A 257 5.10 -9.68 11.96
CA VAL A 257 3.73 -9.66 12.48
C VAL A 257 2.77 -10.33 11.48
N VAL A 258 2.90 -10.04 10.19
CA VAL A 258 2.08 -10.66 9.15
C VAL A 258 2.31 -12.17 9.08
N LYS A 259 3.56 -12.65 9.21
CA LYS A 259 3.86 -14.09 9.32
C LYS A 259 3.18 -14.71 10.55
N GLY A 260 3.24 -14.02 11.69
CA GLY A 260 2.55 -14.45 12.92
C GLY A 260 1.03 -14.52 12.76
N ILE A 261 0.42 -13.55 12.07
CA ILE A 261 -1.00 -13.53 11.70
C ILE A 261 -1.35 -14.76 10.83
N CYS A 262 -0.55 -15.05 9.80
CA CYS A 262 -0.71 -16.27 9.01
C CYS A 262 -0.59 -17.53 9.89
N GLY A 263 0.35 -17.54 10.84
CA GLY A 263 0.55 -18.63 11.79
C GLY A 263 -0.69 -18.93 12.64
N ILE A 264 -1.30 -17.93 13.29
CA ILE A 264 -2.49 -18.17 14.12
C ILE A 264 -3.71 -18.64 13.30
N LEU A 265 -3.84 -18.16 12.06
CA LEU A 265 -4.89 -18.60 11.14
C LEU A 265 -4.65 -20.04 10.66
N MET A 266 -3.42 -20.40 10.30
CA MET A 266 -3.08 -21.79 9.93
C MET A 266 -3.23 -22.75 11.12
N ALA A 267 -2.80 -22.35 12.31
CA ALA A 267 -2.92 -23.17 13.53
C ALA A 267 -4.38 -23.45 13.90
N THR A 268 -5.31 -22.54 13.57
CA THR A 268 -6.74 -22.69 13.81
C THR A 268 -7.52 -23.16 12.57
N GLY A 269 -6.81 -23.55 11.52
CA GLY A 269 -7.38 -24.01 10.26
C GLY A 269 -8.24 -22.98 9.53
N ASN A 270 -8.11 -21.67 9.81
CA ASN A 270 -8.90 -20.58 9.26
C ASN A 270 -8.37 -20.10 7.89
N PHE A 271 -8.25 -21.03 6.94
CA PHE A 271 -7.97 -20.77 5.53
C PHE A 271 -8.77 -21.70 4.62
N GLY A 272 -8.89 -21.31 3.35
CA GLY A 272 -9.38 -22.19 2.29
C GLY A 272 -10.87 -22.46 2.29
N ARG A 273 -11.65 -21.66 3.02
CA ARG A 273 -13.10 -21.67 3.01
C ARG A 273 -13.67 -20.25 3.09
N PRO A 274 -14.96 -20.06 2.75
CA PRO A 274 -15.56 -18.75 2.80
C PRO A 274 -15.46 -18.09 4.17
N SER A 275 -15.27 -16.76 4.17
CA SER A 275 -15.24 -15.93 5.40
C SER A 275 -14.15 -16.36 6.40
N THR A 276 -12.99 -16.76 5.86
CA THR A 276 -11.77 -17.06 6.66
C THR A 276 -10.51 -16.47 6.02
N GLY A 277 -9.47 -16.34 6.83
CA GLY A 277 -8.13 -15.99 6.37
C GLY A 277 -7.76 -14.54 6.63
N VAL A 278 -6.93 -14.00 5.74
CA VAL A 278 -6.26 -12.70 5.90
C VAL A 278 -6.95 -11.59 5.11
N ALA A 279 -7.13 -10.46 5.78
CA ALA A 279 -7.66 -9.22 5.22
C ALA A 279 -6.71 -8.03 5.45
N PRO A 280 -5.57 -7.95 4.74
CA PRO A 280 -4.83 -6.70 4.59
C PRO A 280 -5.70 -5.70 3.83
N VAL A 281 -6.37 -4.79 4.53
CA VAL A 281 -7.27 -3.82 3.88
C VAL A 281 -6.44 -2.67 3.34
N ARG A 282 -6.22 -2.68 2.03
CA ARG A 282 -5.29 -1.77 1.37
C ARG A 282 -5.85 -0.36 1.27
N GLY A 283 -5.00 0.65 1.53
CA GLY A 283 -5.41 2.05 1.65
C GLY A 283 -5.94 2.72 0.37
N GLN A 284 -5.08 2.92 -0.64
CA GLN A 284 -5.46 3.69 -1.84
C GLN A 284 -6.37 2.90 -2.79
N ASN A 285 -7.13 3.60 -3.63
CA ASN A 285 -8.20 3.01 -4.45
C ASN A 285 -7.74 1.88 -5.39
N SER A 286 -6.49 1.91 -5.88
CA SER A 286 -5.94 0.96 -6.84
C SER A 286 -4.49 0.60 -6.51
N VAL A 287 -4.13 0.59 -5.21
CA VAL A 287 -2.83 0.04 -4.78
C VAL A 287 -2.76 -1.48 -5.01
N GLN A 288 -3.90 -2.18 -4.93
CA GLN A 288 -3.99 -3.57 -5.37
C GLN A 288 -3.69 -3.67 -6.87
N GLY A 289 -4.32 -2.80 -7.67
CA GLY A 289 -4.13 -2.76 -9.12
C GLY A 289 -2.71 -2.43 -9.55
N SER A 290 -2.08 -1.44 -8.91
CA SER A 290 -0.67 -1.08 -9.19
C SER A 290 0.28 -2.26 -8.95
N CYS A 291 0.08 -3.01 -7.86
CA CYS A 291 0.79 -4.27 -7.62
C CYS A 291 0.47 -5.33 -8.69
N ASP A 292 -0.81 -5.53 -9.02
CA ASP A 292 -1.26 -6.51 -10.02
C ASP A 292 -0.61 -6.25 -11.38
N MET A 293 -0.44 -4.97 -11.74
CA MET A 293 0.15 -4.53 -12.99
C MET A 293 1.67 -4.51 -12.97
N GLY A 294 2.31 -4.96 -11.89
CA GLY A 294 3.76 -5.08 -11.80
C GLY A 294 4.49 -3.74 -11.68
N ALA A 295 3.86 -2.70 -11.14
CA ALA A 295 4.56 -1.47 -10.70
C ALA A 295 5.36 -1.72 -9.40
N LEU A 296 6.16 -2.78 -9.43
CA LEU A 296 6.96 -3.32 -8.34
C LEU A 296 8.33 -3.74 -8.90
N PRO A 297 9.41 -3.59 -8.13
CA PRO A 297 10.76 -3.77 -8.67
C PRO A 297 11.15 -5.23 -8.90
N ASN A 298 10.35 -6.18 -8.40
CA ASN A 298 10.67 -7.61 -8.39
C ASN A 298 9.72 -8.49 -9.23
N CYS A 299 8.62 -7.95 -9.78
CA CYS A 299 7.70 -8.74 -10.59
C CYS A 299 7.08 -7.95 -11.75
N TYR A 300 6.91 -8.65 -12.87
CA TYR A 300 6.02 -8.30 -13.97
C TYR A 300 4.54 -8.41 -13.56
N PRO A 301 3.60 -7.89 -14.38
CA PRO A 301 2.16 -8.05 -14.15
C PRO A 301 1.76 -9.49 -13.80
N GLY A 302 0.77 -9.66 -12.92
CA GLY A 302 0.29 -10.97 -12.47
C GLY A 302 1.21 -11.67 -11.46
N TYR A 303 2.05 -10.89 -10.75
CA TYR A 303 3.00 -11.39 -9.74
C TYR A 303 4.04 -12.36 -10.30
N GLN A 304 4.51 -12.10 -11.52
CA GLN A 304 5.44 -12.96 -12.24
C GLN A 304 6.87 -12.45 -12.00
N ALA A 305 7.66 -13.18 -11.21
CA ALA A 305 9.00 -12.74 -10.79
C ALA A 305 9.90 -12.37 -11.99
N VAL A 306 10.60 -11.23 -11.90
CA VAL A 306 11.54 -10.77 -12.95
C VAL A 306 12.78 -11.65 -13.03
N THR A 307 13.10 -12.36 -11.93
CA THR A 307 14.24 -13.27 -11.81
C THR A 307 13.97 -14.64 -12.41
N ASN A 308 12.73 -14.93 -12.85
CA ASN A 308 12.41 -16.18 -13.53
C ASN A 308 12.67 -16.03 -15.05
N PRO A 309 13.60 -16.82 -15.63
CA PRO A 309 13.93 -16.73 -17.05
C PRO A 309 12.76 -16.98 -18.01
N GLU A 310 11.81 -17.84 -17.66
CA GLU A 310 10.64 -18.12 -18.51
C GLU A 310 9.69 -16.93 -18.58
N ASN A 311 9.50 -16.26 -17.44
CA ASN A 311 8.74 -15.01 -17.39
C ASN A 311 9.42 -13.94 -18.23
N GLN A 312 10.74 -13.76 -18.04
CA GLN A 312 11.53 -12.80 -18.81
C GLN A 312 11.40 -13.05 -20.31
N ALA A 313 11.66 -14.28 -20.79
CA ALA A 313 11.58 -14.62 -22.20
C ALA A 313 10.19 -14.37 -22.80
N LYS A 314 9.12 -14.62 -22.04
CA LYS A 314 7.75 -14.32 -22.48
C LYS A 314 7.54 -12.81 -22.68
N PHE A 315 7.95 -11.98 -21.73
CA PHE A 315 7.79 -10.52 -21.82
C PHE A 315 8.74 -9.91 -22.86
N GLU A 316 9.98 -10.40 -23.00
CA GLU A 316 10.92 -10.00 -24.06
C GLU A 316 10.33 -10.27 -25.45
N LYS A 317 9.73 -11.46 -25.64
CA LYS A 317 9.04 -11.81 -26.90
C LYS A 317 7.86 -10.89 -27.17
N ALA A 318 7.04 -10.61 -26.15
CA ALA A 318 5.85 -9.78 -26.30
C ALA A 318 6.18 -8.32 -26.59
N TRP A 319 7.24 -7.79 -25.96
CA TRP A 319 7.58 -6.37 -26.04
C TRP A 319 8.69 -6.06 -27.05
N GLY A 320 9.37 -7.07 -27.61
CA GLY A 320 10.45 -6.87 -28.58
C GLY A 320 11.66 -6.15 -28.00
N ALA A 321 11.89 -6.27 -26.69
CA ALA A 321 12.96 -5.59 -25.97
C ALA A 321 13.64 -6.56 -25.00
N LYS A 322 14.95 -6.39 -24.79
CA LYS A 322 15.69 -7.13 -23.76
C LYS A 322 15.37 -6.55 -22.38
N LEU A 323 15.10 -7.40 -21.41
CA LEU A 323 14.69 -6.99 -20.07
C LEU A 323 15.77 -7.31 -19.02
N SER A 324 15.79 -6.57 -17.90
CA SER A 324 16.71 -6.83 -16.80
C SER A 324 16.27 -8.07 -16.00
N PRO A 325 17.19 -9.01 -15.68
CA PRO A 325 16.90 -10.14 -14.80
C PRO A 325 17.02 -9.79 -13.31
N ALA A 326 17.51 -8.59 -12.97
CA ALA A 326 17.77 -8.18 -11.60
C ALA A 326 16.57 -7.46 -10.98
N VAL A 327 16.38 -7.61 -9.67
CA VAL A 327 15.39 -6.82 -8.91
C VAL A 327 15.82 -5.35 -8.89
N GLY A 328 14.89 -4.44 -9.16
CA GLY A 328 15.15 -3.01 -9.15
C GLY A 328 15.20 -2.38 -7.76
N LEU A 329 15.48 -1.08 -7.74
CA LEU A 329 15.54 -0.26 -6.54
C LEU A 329 14.13 -0.03 -5.94
N HIS A 330 14.04 -0.04 -4.61
CA HIS A 330 12.83 0.36 -3.89
C HIS A 330 12.76 1.89 -3.77
N VAL A 331 11.58 2.49 -3.92
CA VAL A 331 11.42 3.95 -3.88
C VAL A 331 11.97 4.60 -2.60
N THR A 332 11.82 3.93 -1.47
CA THR A 332 12.29 4.42 -0.16
C THR A 332 13.81 4.52 -0.04
N ARG A 333 14.57 3.97 -1.00
CA ARG A 333 16.03 4.05 -1.06
C ARG A 333 16.54 5.08 -2.07
N VAL A 334 15.65 5.74 -2.81
CA VAL A 334 16.07 6.78 -3.75
C VAL A 334 16.90 7.88 -3.08
N PRO A 335 16.55 8.39 -1.88
CA PRO A 335 17.37 9.40 -1.23
C PRO A 335 18.80 8.93 -0.92
N GLU A 336 18.96 7.69 -0.42
CA GLU A 336 20.28 7.05 -0.22
C GLU A 336 21.07 7.04 -1.53
N PHE A 337 20.47 6.56 -2.62
CA PHE A 337 21.15 6.45 -3.92
C PHE A 337 21.39 7.78 -4.64
N VAL A 338 20.89 8.89 -4.12
CA VAL A 338 21.16 10.24 -4.65
C VAL A 338 22.16 10.98 -3.78
N LEU A 339 22.03 10.88 -2.46
CA LEU A 339 22.78 11.67 -1.49
C LEU A 339 24.08 11.00 -1.06
N ASP A 340 24.08 9.68 -0.93
CA ASP A 340 25.20 8.85 -0.46
C ASP A 340 25.16 7.47 -1.15
N PRO A 341 25.36 7.41 -2.47
CA PRO A 341 25.21 6.16 -3.21
C PRO A 341 26.28 5.15 -2.79
N PRO A 342 25.92 3.86 -2.58
CA PRO A 342 26.90 2.83 -2.24
C PRO A 342 28.05 2.69 -3.27
N GLU A 343 27.73 2.99 -4.53
CA GLU A 343 28.67 3.11 -5.64
C GLU A 343 28.22 4.30 -6.50
N GLU A 344 29.13 5.24 -6.85
CA GLU A 344 28.77 6.42 -7.65
C GLU A 344 28.12 6.05 -8.99
N ALA A 345 28.53 4.92 -9.59
CA ALA A 345 27.94 4.40 -10.84
C ALA A 345 26.46 3.96 -10.70
N LYS A 346 25.98 3.75 -9.47
CA LYS A 346 24.58 3.39 -9.17
C LYS A 346 23.73 4.60 -8.79
N ARG A 347 24.29 5.80 -8.82
CA ARG A 347 23.55 7.01 -8.45
C ARG A 347 22.31 7.20 -9.33
N ILE A 348 21.21 7.61 -8.71
CA ILE A 348 19.99 7.98 -9.44
C ILE A 348 20.13 9.40 -9.98
N HIS A 349 20.07 9.52 -11.30
CA HIS A 349 20.22 10.76 -12.06
C HIS A 349 18.90 11.29 -12.61
N ALA A 350 17.91 10.41 -12.85
CA ALA A 350 16.57 10.84 -13.25
C ALA A 350 15.47 10.17 -12.43
N TYR A 351 14.39 10.91 -12.21
CA TYR A 351 13.21 10.40 -11.53
C TYR A 351 11.93 10.80 -12.29
N TYR A 352 11.27 9.81 -12.90
CA TYR A 352 9.94 9.94 -13.47
C TYR A 352 8.88 9.67 -12.39
N VAL A 353 8.39 10.74 -11.78
CA VAL A 353 7.34 10.70 -10.75
C VAL A 353 5.97 10.76 -11.43
N TYR A 354 5.22 9.68 -11.31
CA TYR A 354 3.90 9.51 -11.87
C TYR A 354 2.86 9.40 -10.75
N GLY A 355 2.00 10.42 -10.63
CA GLY A 355 0.83 10.44 -9.75
C GLY A 355 1.12 10.34 -8.24
N GLU A 356 2.29 10.81 -7.80
CA GLU A 356 2.78 10.75 -6.41
C GLU A 356 3.30 12.13 -5.94
N ASP A 357 3.13 12.45 -4.66
CA ASP A 357 3.66 13.67 -3.99
C ASP A 357 4.75 13.31 -2.96
N LEU A 358 5.88 12.84 -3.47
CA LEU A 358 7.04 12.42 -2.66
C LEU A 358 7.51 13.49 -1.67
N ALA A 359 7.44 14.78 -2.04
CA ALA A 359 7.87 15.88 -1.17
C ALA A 359 6.90 16.19 -0.01
N HIS A 360 5.79 15.46 0.10
CA HIS A 360 4.79 15.56 1.16
C HIS A 360 4.50 14.25 1.88
N SER A 361 4.45 13.11 1.17
CA SER A 361 3.98 11.83 1.73
C SER A 361 5.05 10.88 2.24
N ASP A 362 6.31 11.09 1.88
CA ASP A 362 7.40 10.17 2.25
C ASP A 362 7.95 10.47 3.65
N PRO A 363 8.51 9.45 4.35
CA PRO A 363 9.15 9.67 5.63
C PRO A 363 10.43 10.52 5.47
N ASN A 364 10.79 11.27 6.52
CA ASN A 364 11.98 12.12 6.53
C ASN A 364 12.02 13.14 5.37
N LEU A 365 11.00 13.99 5.27
CA LEU A 365 10.83 14.93 4.16
C LEU A 365 12.04 15.83 3.90
N GLU A 366 12.84 16.16 4.90
CA GLU A 366 14.07 16.94 4.70
C GLU A 366 15.06 16.20 3.80
N GLU A 367 15.27 14.90 4.03
CA GLU A 367 16.14 14.05 3.22
C GLU A 367 15.59 13.86 1.80
N VAL A 368 14.29 13.56 1.68
CA VAL A 368 13.62 13.38 0.38
C VAL A 368 13.71 14.64 -0.46
N ARG A 369 13.46 15.82 0.12
CA ARG A 369 13.55 17.11 -0.58
C ARG A 369 14.99 17.41 -1.02
N LYS A 370 15.99 17.16 -0.16
CA LYS A 370 17.41 17.28 -0.54
C LYS A 370 17.76 16.34 -1.70
N ALA A 371 17.23 15.13 -1.73
CA ALA A 371 17.44 14.21 -2.83
C ALA A 371 16.80 14.74 -4.13
N LEU A 372 15.55 15.19 -4.09
CA LEU A 372 14.87 15.80 -5.24
C LEU A 372 15.63 17.03 -5.78
N GLU A 373 16.25 17.82 -4.91
CA GLU A 373 17.14 18.94 -5.31
C GLU A 373 18.43 18.47 -5.99
N LYS A 374 18.95 17.29 -5.69
CA LYS A 374 20.20 16.76 -6.25
C LYS A 374 20.05 15.79 -7.44
N ILE A 375 18.84 15.30 -7.72
CA ILE A 375 18.55 14.53 -8.94
C ILE A 375 18.70 15.43 -10.16
N ASP A 376 19.39 14.98 -11.21
CA ASP A 376 19.72 15.83 -12.36
C ASP A 376 18.49 16.17 -13.22
N PHE A 377 17.51 15.26 -13.29
CA PHE A 377 16.28 15.45 -14.05
C PHE A 377 15.05 14.82 -13.39
N VAL A 378 14.06 15.64 -13.01
CA VAL A 378 12.80 15.19 -12.41
C VAL A 378 11.64 15.47 -13.35
N VAL A 379 10.89 14.42 -13.71
CA VAL A 379 9.63 14.53 -14.45
C VAL A 379 8.48 14.31 -13.48
N LEU A 380 7.46 15.17 -13.52
CA LEU A 380 6.22 14.99 -12.78
C LEU A 380 5.05 14.86 -13.76
N GLN A 381 4.41 13.69 -13.77
CA GLN A 381 3.12 13.48 -14.42
C GLN A 381 2.03 13.44 -13.35
N ASP A 382 1.21 14.49 -13.28
CA ASP A 382 0.18 14.64 -12.24
C ASP A 382 -1.01 15.48 -12.79
N ILE A 383 -2.07 15.56 -12.00
CA ILE A 383 -3.28 16.34 -12.26
C ILE A 383 -3.28 17.69 -11.50
N PHE A 384 -2.49 17.83 -10.43
CA PHE A 384 -2.38 19.03 -9.59
C PHE A 384 -0.93 19.47 -9.38
N MET A 385 -0.71 20.77 -9.17
CA MET A 385 0.58 21.26 -8.67
C MET A 385 0.75 20.81 -7.20
N ASN A 386 1.62 19.84 -6.96
CA ASN A 386 1.83 19.22 -5.65
C ASN A 386 3.19 19.61 -5.03
N GLY A 387 3.57 19.10 -3.87
CA GLY A 387 4.87 19.41 -3.24
C GLY A 387 6.06 19.07 -4.15
N THR A 388 6.00 17.92 -4.83
CA THR A 388 7.04 17.47 -5.78
C THR A 388 7.21 18.40 -6.98
N SER A 389 6.16 19.11 -7.40
CA SER A 389 6.20 20.02 -8.56
C SER A 389 7.26 21.12 -8.43
N ILE A 390 7.63 21.49 -7.20
CA ILE A 390 8.69 22.48 -6.91
C ILE A 390 10.05 22.01 -7.45
N TYR A 391 10.28 20.70 -7.47
CA TYR A 391 11.54 20.08 -7.86
C TYR A 391 11.53 19.56 -9.30
N ALA A 392 10.36 19.49 -9.94
CA ALA A 392 10.21 18.99 -11.30
C ALA A 392 10.87 19.93 -12.33
N ASP A 393 11.59 19.35 -13.28
CA ASP A 393 12.15 20.02 -14.46
C ASP A 393 11.17 19.98 -15.65
N ALA A 394 10.32 18.96 -15.69
CA ALA A 394 9.20 18.84 -16.62
C ALA A 394 7.92 18.41 -15.89
N ILE A 395 6.80 19.04 -16.21
CA ILE A 395 5.47 18.69 -15.73
C ILE A 395 4.59 18.33 -16.91
N LEU A 396 4.00 17.13 -16.86
CA LEU A 396 3.12 16.58 -17.90
C LEU A 396 1.70 16.45 -17.33
N PRO A 397 0.73 17.28 -17.78
CA PRO A 397 -0.62 17.26 -17.22
C PRO A 397 -1.42 16.07 -17.70
N ALA A 398 -1.95 15.30 -16.75
CA ALA A 398 -2.82 14.17 -17.03
C ALA A 398 -4.32 14.51 -16.87
N THR A 399 -5.18 13.68 -17.45
CA THR A 399 -6.61 13.65 -17.14
C THR A 399 -6.85 13.11 -15.71
N GLY A 400 -7.80 13.69 -15.00
CA GLY A 400 -8.22 13.24 -13.67
C GLY A 400 -9.33 12.19 -13.71
N TRP A 401 -9.62 11.57 -12.57
CA TRP A 401 -10.77 10.68 -12.43
C TRP A 401 -12.06 11.38 -12.88
N GLY A 402 -12.87 10.67 -13.68
CA GLY A 402 -14.07 11.20 -14.32
C GLY A 402 -13.83 11.78 -15.71
N GLU A 403 -12.58 12.06 -16.10
CA GLU A 403 -12.20 12.57 -17.43
C GLU A 403 -11.75 11.44 -18.39
N HIS A 404 -11.58 10.21 -17.88
CA HIS A 404 -11.16 9.01 -18.63
C HIS A 404 -11.88 7.73 -18.16
N THR A 405 -11.72 6.66 -18.94
CA THR A 405 -12.21 5.29 -18.62
C THR A 405 -11.02 4.40 -18.28
N GLY A 406 -11.25 3.32 -17.52
CA GLY A 406 -10.24 2.28 -17.30
C GLY A 406 -10.66 1.30 -16.23
N ILE A 407 -9.74 0.45 -15.80
CA ILE A 407 -9.97 -0.54 -14.75
C ILE A 407 -9.16 -0.18 -13.51
N VAL A 408 -9.75 -0.34 -12.33
CA VAL A 408 -9.07 -0.28 -11.04
C VAL A 408 -9.26 -1.61 -10.31
N THR A 409 -8.33 -1.96 -9.42
CA THR A 409 -8.53 -3.14 -8.55
C THR A 409 -8.78 -2.70 -7.11
N ALA A 410 -9.93 -3.10 -6.54
CA ALA A 410 -10.25 -2.90 -5.14
C ALA A 410 -9.38 -3.76 -4.20
N THR A 411 -9.42 -3.46 -2.90
CA THR A 411 -8.62 -4.13 -1.86
C THR A 411 -8.74 -5.66 -1.85
N ASP A 412 -9.88 -6.19 -2.25
CA ASP A 412 -10.18 -7.61 -2.25
C ASP A 412 -9.97 -8.26 -3.62
N ARG A 413 -9.17 -7.62 -4.49
CA ARG A 413 -8.73 -8.14 -5.81
C ARG A 413 -9.80 -8.05 -6.89
N SER A 414 -10.86 -7.27 -6.67
CA SER A 414 -11.91 -7.02 -7.66
C SER A 414 -11.51 -5.97 -8.68
N PHE A 415 -11.42 -6.39 -9.95
CA PHE A 415 -11.40 -5.51 -11.10
C PHE A 415 -12.77 -4.83 -11.27
N LEU A 416 -12.73 -3.50 -11.38
CA LEU A 416 -13.87 -2.61 -11.52
C LEU A 416 -13.61 -1.63 -12.66
N LYS A 417 -14.60 -1.40 -13.51
CA LYS A 417 -14.49 -0.42 -14.59
C LYS A 417 -14.97 0.95 -14.12
N ILE A 418 -14.11 1.95 -14.23
CA ILE A 418 -14.48 3.37 -14.10
C ILE A 418 -14.82 3.92 -15.49
N ARG A 419 -15.73 4.90 -15.57
CA ARG A 419 -16.17 5.50 -16.84
C ARG A 419 -15.86 6.97 -16.88
N LYS A 420 -15.53 7.44 -18.08
CA LYS A 420 -15.52 8.86 -18.41
C LYS A 420 -16.92 9.44 -18.20
N ALA A 421 -17.00 10.49 -17.40
CA ALA A 421 -18.22 11.21 -17.07
C ALA A 421 -18.24 12.63 -17.64
N ILE A 422 -17.06 13.24 -17.83
CA ILE A 422 -16.88 14.59 -18.35
C ILE A 422 -15.73 14.64 -19.35
N GLU A 423 -15.74 15.65 -20.21
CA GLU A 423 -14.57 15.97 -21.03
C GLU A 423 -13.52 16.71 -20.19
N PRO A 424 -12.21 16.42 -20.35
CA PRO A 424 -11.15 17.16 -19.67
C PRO A 424 -11.10 18.62 -20.14
N THR A 425 -10.61 19.48 -19.25
CA THR A 425 -10.39 20.91 -19.57
C THR A 425 -8.90 21.23 -19.59
N GLY A 426 -8.46 21.97 -20.61
CA GLY A 426 -7.04 22.28 -20.83
C GLY A 426 -6.41 21.37 -21.87
N ASP A 427 -5.13 21.59 -22.15
CA ASP A 427 -4.33 20.75 -23.04
C ASP A 427 -3.69 19.62 -22.23
N VAL A 428 -4.52 18.66 -21.86
CA VAL A 428 -4.16 17.49 -21.03
C VAL A 428 -4.39 16.21 -21.83
N LYS A 429 -3.65 15.16 -21.49
CA LYS A 429 -3.75 13.84 -22.14
C LYS A 429 -4.01 12.76 -21.11
N GLU A 430 -4.52 11.61 -21.52
CA GLU A 430 -4.56 10.47 -20.63
C GLU A 430 -3.15 9.97 -20.31
N ASP A 431 -2.96 9.42 -19.11
CA ASP A 431 -1.62 9.00 -18.66
C ASP A 431 -0.94 8.04 -19.63
N TRP A 432 -1.68 7.09 -20.19
CA TRP A 432 -1.16 6.13 -21.16
C TRP A 432 -0.71 6.81 -22.46
N GLU A 433 -1.40 7.85 -22.91
CA GLU A 433 -1.01 8.61 -24.11
C GLU A 433 0.32 9.33 -23.87
N ILE A 434 0.49 9.94 -22.70
CA ILE A 434 1.73 10.62 -22.31
C ILE A 434 2.90 9.64 -22.31
N ILE A 435 2.71 8.48 -21.65
CA ILE A 435 3.73 7.42 -21.58
C ILE A 435 4.06 6.89 -22.98
N SER A 436 3.05 6.68 -23.84
CA SER A 436 3.21 6.30 -25.25
C SER A 436 3.99 7.31 -26.09
N LEU A 437 3.71 8.61 -25.94
CA LEU A 437 4.39 9.68 -26.65
C LEU A 437 5.87 9.75 -26.27
N VAL A 438 6.17 9.72 -24.97
CA VAL A 438 7.56 9.73 -24.48
C VAL A 438 8.31 8.47 -24.93
N ALA A 439 7.70 7.28 -24.81
CA ALA A 439 8.30 6.04 -25.28
C ALA A 439 8.66 6.08 -26.77
N THR A 440 7.73 6.57 -27.60
CA THR A 440 7.91 6.69 -29.05
C THR A 440 9.01 7.69 -29.38
N ALA A 441 9.06 8.82 -28.70
CA ALA A 441 10.14 9.81 -28.85
C ALA A 441 11.52 9.27 -28.40
N MET A 442 11.55 8.32 -27.47
CA MET A 442 12.77 7.61 -27.06
C MET A 442 13.16 6.45 -28.01
N GLY A 443 12.40 6.23 -29.10
CA GLY A 443 12.70 5.24 -30.13
C GLY A 443 12.02 3.88 -29.95
N TYR A 444 11.08 3.75 -29.01
CA TYR A 444 10.26 2.54 -28.86
C TYR A 444 8.81 2.83 -29.29
N PRO A 445 8.37 2.38 -30.48
CA PRO A 445 7.02 2.64 -30.96
C PRO A 445 5.97 2.04 -30.02
N MET A 446 5.21 2.89 -29.33
CA MET A 446 4.18 2.45 -28.38
C MET A 446 2.88 3.19 -28.64
N HIS A 447 1.95 2.53 -29.32
CA HIS A 447 0.68 3.12 -29.73
C HIS A 447 -0.48 2.17 -29.39
N TYR A 448 -1.51 2.73 -28.77
CA TYR A 448 -2.77 2.06 -28.47
C TYR A 448 -3.92 2.96 -28.90
N LYS A 449 -5.03 2.37 -29.34
CA LYS A 449 -6.24 3.13 -29.72
C LYS A 449 -7.10 3.48 -28.52
N ASN A 450 -7.03 2.68 -27.46
CA ASN A 450 -7.83 2.82 -26.25
C ASN A 450 -7.27 1.92 -25.13
N GLN A 451 -7.85 2.06 -23.93
CA GLN A 451 -7.51 1.31 -22.73
C GLN A 451 -7.81 -0.19 -22.86
N GLU A 452 -8.81 -0.59 -23.65
CA GLU A 452 -9.14 -2.00 -23.86
C GLU A 452 -8.02 -2.76 -24.59
N GLU A 453 -7.35 -2.15 -25.58
CA GLU A 453 -6.18 -2.75 -26.22
C GLU A 453 -5.05 -3.00 -25.21
N ILE A 454 -4.79 -2.04 -24.32
CA ILE A 454 -3.77 -2.14 -23.27
C ILE A 454 -4.12 -3.27 -22.29
N TRP A 455 -5.38 -3.32 -21.86
CA TRP A 455 -5.86 -4.36 -20.96
C TRP A 455 -5.82 -5.75 -21.58
N ASN A 456 -6.16 -5.88 -22.87
CA ASN A 456 -6.10 -7.13 -23.60
C ASN A 456 -4.65 -7.62 -23.78
N GLU A 457 -3.67 -6.74 -24.02
CA GLU A 457 -2.25 -7.10 -23.99
C GLU A 457 -1.86 -7.62 -22.59
N MET A 458 -2.20 -6.86 -21.55
CA MET A 458 -1.86 -7.22 -20.17
C MET A 458 -2.45 -8.58 -19.77
N THR A 459 -3.76 -8.79 -19.95
CA THR A 459 -4.42 -10.07 -19.63
C THR A 459 -3.89 -11.22 -20.48
N GLY A 460 -3.49 -10.97 -21.73
CA GLY A 460 -2.83 -11.95 -22.60
C GLY A 460 -1.47 -12.43 -22.06
N LEU A 461 -0.81 -11.64 -21.22
CA LEU A 461 0.49 -11.97 -20.62
C LEU A 461 0.38 -12.49 -19.17
N CYS A 462 -0.81 -12.45 -18.58
CA CYS A 462 -1.05 -12.76 -17.17
C CYS A 462 -2.03 -13.94 -17.02
N PRO A 463 -1.55 -15.17 -16.81
CA PRO A 463 -2.43 -16.34 -16.68
C PRO A 463 -3.54 -16.18 -15.63
N LYS A 464 -3.22 -15.58 -14.46
CA LYS A 464 -4.19 -15.28 -13.39
C LYS A 464 -5.32 -14.33 -13.83
N PHE A 465 -5.12 -13.54 -14.88
CA PHE A 465 -6.05 -12.51 -15.34
C PHE A 465 -6.63 -12.78 -16.73
N ALA A 466 -6.21 -13.88 -17.38
CA ALA A 466 -6.51 -14.17 -18.79
C ALA A 466 -8.01 -14.19 -19.12
N GLY A 467 -8.85 -14.49 -18.13
CA GLY A 467 -10.30 -14.53 -18.25
C GLY A 467 -11.03 -13.21 -17.93
N ALA A 468 -10.34 -12.18 -17.47
CA ALA A 468 -10.92 -10.91 -17.04
C ALA A 468 -11.12 -9.95 -18.22
N THR A 469 -11.92 -10.33 -19.22
CA THR A 469 -12.19 -9.46 -20.39
C THR A 469 -13.03 -8.24 -20.02
N TYR A 470 -12.91 -7.16 -20.79
CA TYR A 470 -13.75 -5.95 -20.65
C TYR A 470 -15.24 -6.30 -20.63
N ASP A 471 -15.71 -7.14 -21.56
CA ASP A 471 -17.11 -7.59 -21.63
C ASP A 471 -17.57 -8.31 -20.36
N LYS A 472 -16.72 -9.15 -19.74
CA LYS A 472 -17.08 -9.84 -18.51
C LYS A 472 -17.14 -8.88 -17.32
N ILE A 473 -16.19 -7.96 -17.21
CA ILE A 473 -16.21 -6.92 -16.16
C ILE A 473 -17.47 -6.05 -16.31
N GLU A 474 -17.80 -5.65 -17.54
CA GLU A 474 -19.02 -4.90 -17.87
C GLU A 474 -20.29 -5.67 -17.48
N LYS A 475 -20.38 -6.94 -17.88
CA LYS A 475 -21.56 -7.79 -17.65
C LYS A 475 -21.80 -8.10 -16.17
N TYR A 476 -20.74 -8.43 -15.43
CA TYR A 476 -20.85 -8.85 -14.03
C TYR A 476 -20.68 -7.69 -13.04
N GLY A 477 -20.31 -6.50 -13.52
CA GLY A 477 -20.06 -5.30 -12.71
C GLY A 477 -18.71 -5.31 -11.99
N LEU A 478 -18.23 -6.49 -11.59
CA LEU A 478 -16.90 -6.73 -11.04
C LEU A 478 -16.42 -8.13 -11.38
N LEU A 479 -15.10 -8.33 -11.42
CA LEU A 479 -14.48 -9.66 -11.45
C LEU A 479 -13.35 -9.72 -10.43
N ARG A 480 -13.37 -10.71 -9.56
CA ARG A 480 -12.30 -10.91 -8.58
C ARG A 480 -11.29 -11.89 -9.15
N TRP A 481 -10.03 -11.48 -9.31
CA TRP A 481 -9.00 -12.40 -9.81
C TRP A 481 -8.78 -13.55 -8.79
N PRO A 482 -8.03 -14.63 -9.08
CA PRO A 482 -7.78 -15.12 -10.42
C PRO A 482 -9.06 -15.29 -11.24
N VAL A 483 -8.99 -14.94 -12.52
CA VAL A 483 -9.97 -15.28 -13.55
C VAL A 483 -9.17 -15.96 -14.66
N TRP A 484 -9.26 -17.28 -14.74
CA TRP A 484 -8.35 -18.10 -15.53
C TRP A 484 -8.76 -18.18 -17.00
N THR A 485 -10.06 -18.18 -17.28
CA THR A 485 -10.60 -18.44 -18.62
C THR A 485 -11.62 -17.40 -19.06
N LYS A 486 -11.68 -17.18 -20.38
CA LYS A 486 -12.68 -16.29 -21.00
C LYS A 486 -14.09 -16.88 -21.03
N ASN A 487 -14.25 -18.14 -20.62
CA ASN A 487 -15.53 -18.83 -20.59
C ASN A 487 -16.51 -18.13 -19.62
N ALA A 488 -17.81 -18.19 -19.96
CA ALA A 488 -18.85 -17.54 -19.17
C ALA A 488 -19.01 -18.11 -17.76
N GLY A 489 -18.66 -19.39 -17.56
CA GLY A 489 -18.74 -20.08 -16.26
C GLY A 489 -17.65 -19.69 -15.26
N ASP A 490 -16.53 -19.13 -15.73
CA ASP A 490 -15.50 -18.59 -14.84
C ASP A 490 -15.87 -17.14 -14.45
N THR A 491 -16.45 -16.98 -13.27
CA THR A 491 -16.89 -15.68 -12.74
C THR A 491 -15.86 -15.05 -11.80
N GLY A 492 -14.64 -15.59 -11.78
CA GLY A 492 -13.58 -15.18 -10.87
C GLY A 492 -13.55 -15.96 -9.56
N THR A 493 -12.65 -15.55 -8.67
CA THR A 493 -12.33 -16.28 -7.44
C THR A 493 -12.72 -15.46 -6.22
N GLN A 494 -13.77 -15.90 -5.53
CA GLN A 494 -14.31 -15.24 -4.33
C GLN A 494 -13.31 -15.19 -3.17
N TYR A 495 -12.74 -16.32 -2.80
CA TYR A 495 -11.69 -16.46 -1.78
C TYR A 495 -10.54 -17.33 -2.29
N LEU A 496 -9.35 -17.12 -1.74
CA LEU A 496 -8.11 -17.80 -2.10
C LEU A 496 -7.87 -19.05 -1.25
N HIS A 497 -6.93 -19.86 -1.71
CA HIS A 497 -6.40 -21.03 -0.99
C HIS A 497 -7.42 -22.12 -0.70
N LYS A 498 -8.40 -22.27 -1.58
CA LYS A 498 -9.51 -23.23 -1.44
C LYS A 498 -9.02 -24.61 -0.99
N ASP A 499 -9.71 -25.18 -0.01
CA ASP A 499 -9.43 -26.50 0.56
C ASP A 499 -7.99 -26.62 1.11
N GLY A 500 -7.40 -25.51 1.58
CA GLY A 500 -6.06 -25.47 2.16
C GLY A 500 -4.92 -25.57 1.14
N HIS A 501 -5.18 -25.33 -0.15
CA HIS A 501 -4.16 -25.31 -1.20
C HIS A 501 -3.55 -23.92 -1.35
N PHE A 502 -2.42 -23.69 -0.69
CA PHE A 502 -1.73 -22.40 -0.68
C PHE A 502 -1.02 -22.11 -2.00
N ALA A 503 -0.69 -20.84 -2.26
CA ALA A 503 -0.06 -20.42 -3.52
C ALA A 503 1.47 -20.62 -3.54
N LEU A 504 1.97 -21.52 -2.68
CA LEU A 504 3.38 -21.93 -2.62
C LEU A 504 3.61 -23.13 -3.55
N PRO A 505 4.87 -23.41 -3.97
CA PRO A 505 5.16 -24.44 -4.98
C PRO A 505 4.64 -25.85 -4.66
N ASP A 506 4.59 -26.23 -3.38
CA ASP A 506 4.10 -27.52 -2.90
C ASP A 506 2.63 -27.49 -2.42
N GLY A 507 1.97 -26.34 -2.54
CA GLY A 507 0.59 -26.13 -2.09
C GLY A 507 0.42 -26.02 -0.57
N LYS A 508 1.50 -26.05 0.23
CA LYS A 508 1.44 -26.02 1.69
C LYS A 508 1.82 -24.67 2.26
N GLY A 509 1.11 -24.26 3.32
CA GLY A 509 1.42 -23.07 4.08
C GLY A 509 2.67 -23.28 4.93
N VAL A 510 3.48 -22.25 5.10
CA VAL A 510 4.73 -22.34 5.86
C VAL A 510 4.60 -21.51 7.13
N PHE A 511 4.62 -22.19 8.27
CA PHE A 511 4.75 -21.53 9.56
C PHE A 511 6.10 -20.82 9.62
N LYS A 512 6.04 -19.53 9.97
CA LYS A 512 7.23 -18.71 10.21
C LYS A 512 7.01 -18.01 11.54
N ALA A 513 7.96 -18.18 12.44
CA ALA A 513 8.01 -17.48 13.72
C ALA A 513 9.20 -16.52 13.71
N ALA A 514 9.08 -15.46 14.51
CA ALA A 514 10.14 -14.48 14.70
C ALA A 514 10.11 -13.97 16.14
N GLU A 515 11.29 -13.57 16.61
CA GLU A 515 11.48 -12.95 17.90
C GLU A 515 10.98 -11.51 17.89
N TYR A 516 10.32 -11.08 18.95
CA TYR A 516 10.03 -9.67 19.18
C TYR A 516 11.32 -8.90 19.41
N GLU A 517 11.50 -7.85 18.63
CA GLU A 517 12.55 -6.86 18.78
C GLU A 517 11.92 -5.52 19.17
N PRO A 518 12.39 -4.88 20.26
CA PRO A 518 11.92 -3.55 20.63
C PRO A 518 12.13 -2.53 19.50
N VAL A 519 11.22 -1.56 19.42
CA VAL A 519 11.34 -0.43 18.48
C VAL A 519 12.70 0.26 18.62
N LYS A 520 13.29 0.66 17.48
CA LYS A 520 14.60 1.32 17.45
C LYS A 520 14.58 2.71 18.09
N GLU A 521 13.44 3.40 18.00
CA GLU A 521 13.23 4.69 18.63
C GLU A 521 12.38 4.52 19.89
N LYS A 522 13.08 4.54 21.02
CA LYS A 522 12.47 4.44 22.35
C LYS A 522 12.28 5.82 22.95
N GLU A 523 11.24 5.95 23.75
CA GLU A 523 10.97 7.14 24.53
C GLU A 523 12.14 7.40 25.50
N ASN A 524 12.49 8.66 25.69
CA ASN A 524 13.57 9.08 26.59
C ASN A 524 13.25 10.45 27.21
N ASN A 525 14.17 11.03 27.98
CA ASN A 525 13.93 12.30 28.67
C ASN A 525 13.70 13.48 27.72
N GLU A 526 14.25 13.45 26.50
CA GLU A 526 14.07 14.50 25.49
C GLU A 526 12.80 14.28 24.64
N CYS A 527 12.45 13.02 24.37
CA CYS A 527 11.26 12.61 23.62
C CYS A 527 10.46 11.59 24.45
N PRO A 528 9.70 12.04 25.48
CA PRO A 528 9.04 11.14 26.43
C PRO A 528 7.70 10.57 25.93
N ILE A 529 7.18 11.09 24.82
CA ILE A 529 5.88 10.72 24.24
C ILE A 529 6.13 10.03 22.90
N ALA A 530 5.56 8.84 22.72
CA ALA A 530 5.53 8.16 21.44
C ALA A 530 4.52 8.83 20.51
N LEU A 531 4.92 9.12 19.28
CA LEU A 531 4.06 9.74 18.26
C LEU A 531 3.58 8.68 17.27
N SER A 532 2.29 8.67 16.98
CA SER A 532 1.67 7.85 15.93
C SER A 532 0.86 8.73 14.97
N ASN A 533 0.97 8.47 13.67
CA ASN A 533 0.12 9.13 12.68
C ASN A 533 -1.12 8.26 12.39
N PHE A 534 -2.20 8.91 11.94
CA PHE A 534 -3.43 8.21 11.58
C PHE A 534 -4.23 9.01 10.55
N HIS A 535 -5.28 8.37 10.01
CA HIS A 535 -6.18 8.97 9.05
C HIS A 535 -7.40 9.62 9.70
N ALA A 536 -7.79 10.78 9.19
CA ALA A 536 -9.08 11.40 9.45
C ALA A 536 -10.04 11.11 8.28
N VAL A 537 -11.31 10.82 8.58
CA VAL A 537 -12.30 10.39 7.57
C VAL A 537 -12.58 11.45 6.49
N GLY A 538 -12.49 12.74 6.84
CA GLY A 538 -12.84 13.85 5.95
C GLY A 538 -11.79 14.17 4.88
N HIS A 539 -10.55 13.68 5.04
CA HIS A 539 -9.45 14.00 4.15
C HIS A 539 -8.62 12.78 3.76
N HIS A 540 -8.22 12.75 2.49
CA HIS A 540 -7.45 11.65 1.93
C HIS A 540 -5.99 12.04 1.68
N SER A 541 -5.07 11.35 2.36
CA SER A 541 -3.60 11.38 2.18
C SER A 541 -3.05 12.80 1.94
N MET A 542 -2.52 13.07 0.73
CA MET A 542 -1.83 14.32 0.35
C MET A 542 -2.76 15.55 0.27
N ARG A 543 -4.07 15.36 0.47
CA ARG A 543 -5.08 16.43 0.47
C ARG A 543 -5.23 17.21 -0.85
N THR A 544 -4.41 16.99 -1.88
CA THR A 544 -4.48 17.68 -3.19
C THR A 544 -5.86 17.56 -3.86
N MET A 545 -6.53 16.41 -3.69
CA MET A 545 -7.91 16.22 -4.14
C MET A 545 -8.91 16.69 -3.07
N SER A 546 -8.92 16.07 -1.88
CA SER A 546 -9.93 16.31 -0.84
C SER A 546 -9.91 17.73 -0.26
N GLY A 547 -8.74 18.36 -0.12
CA GLY A 547 -8.58 19.77 0.28
C GLY A 547 -9.01 20.76 -0.80
N ASN A 548 -9.04 20.32 -2.06
CA ASN A 548 -9.67 21.03 -3.15
C ASN A 548 -11.18 20.73 -3.26
N CYS A 549 -11.80 19.97 -2.36
CA CYS A 549 -13.25 19.82 -2.34
C CYS A 549 -13.88 20.84 -1.36
N ARG A 550 -14.79 21.68 -1.87
CA ARG A 550 -15.44 22.76 -1.08
C ARG A 550 -16.03 22.28 0.25
N THR A 551 -16.74 21.16 0.23
CA THR A 551 -17.40 20.60 1.42
C THR A 551 -16.39 19.95 2.37
N LEU A 552 -15.45 19.16 1.84
CA LEU A 552 -14.48 18.42 2.66
C LEU A 552 -13.47 19.35 3.33
N ARG A 553 -13.06 20.43 2.65
CA ARG A 553 -12.14 21.42 3.24
C ARG A 553 -12.62 21.98 4.57
N ASN A 554 -13.93 22.12 4.74
CA ASN A 554 -14.51 22.70 5.96
C ASN A 554 -14.61 21.69 7.13
N LEU A 555 -14.21 20.43 6.94
CA LEU A 555 -14.27 19.41 7.99
C LEU A 555 -13.07 19.47 8.94
N GLU A 556 -11.90 19.87 8.44
CA GLU A 556 -10.66 19.94 9.23
C GLU A 556 -9.90 21.23 8.92
N ASP A 557 -9.44 21.92 9.97
CA ASP A 557 -8.66 23.14 9.86
C ASP A 557 -7.15 22.87 9.90
N GLU A 558 -6.35 23.79 9.38
CA GLU A 558 -4.89 23.75 9.54
C GLU A 558 -4.50 24.20 10.96
N PRO A 559 -3.42 23.66 11.57
CA PRO A 559 -2.43 22.71 11.04
C PRO A 559 -2.79 21.21 11.25
N GLY A 560 -4.07 20.89 11.45
CA GLY A 560 -4.52 19.55 11.85
C GLY A 560 -4.41 19.29 13.36
N GLY A 561 -4.99 18.18 13.80
CA GLY A 561 -5.06 17.78 15.21
C GLY A 561 -3.91 16.88 15.67
N VAL A 562 -3.58 16.97 16.96
CA VAL A 562 -2.69 16.06 17.69
C VAL A 562 -3.45 15.55 18.90
N GLU A 563 -3.93 14.31 18.83
CA GLU A 563 -4.57 13.66 19.97
C GLU A 563 -3.55 13.48 21.09
N MET A 564 -3.87 13.86 22.33
CA MET A 564 -2.96 13.66 23.46
C MET A 564 -3.71 13.26 24.72
N SER A 565 -3.04 12.51 25.60
CA SER A 565 -3.66 12.01 26.83
C SER A 565 -3.96 13.16 27.79
N VAL A 566 -5.01 13.00 28.58
CA VAL A 566 -5.40 13.98 29.61
C VAL A 566 -4.25 14.18 30.60
N GLU A 567 -3.63 13.09 31.04
CA GLU A 567 -2.58 13.11 32.05
C GLU A 567 -1.29 13.78 31.54
N ASP A 568 -0.91 13.56 30.27
CA ASP A 568 0.26 14.21 29.70
C ASP A 568 -0.02 15.70 29.45
N ALA A 569 -1.21 16.04 28.95
CA ALA A 569 -1.62 17.42 28.71
C ALA A 569 -1.61 18.26 30.01
N GLU A 570 -2.17 17.73 31.09
CA GLU A 570 -2.14 18.36 32.42
C GLU A 570 -0.71 18.55 32.92
N LYS A 571 0.15 17.53 32.74
CA LYS A 571 1.56 17.59 33.17
C LYS A 571 2.36 18.68 32.48
N ILE A 572 2.08 18.95 31.20
CA ILE A 572 2.81 19.96 30.41
C ILE A 572 2.04 21.29 30.27
N GLY A 573 0.86 21.42 30.89
CA GLY A 573 0.06 22.65 30.87
C GLY A 573 -0.57 22.98 29.52
N VAL A 574 -0.92 21.97 28.72
CA VAL A 574 -1.56 22.12 27.40
C VAL A 574 -3.07 21.90 27.52
N ASN A 575 -3.85 22.81 26.94
CA ASN A 575 -5.30 22.68 26.83
C ASN A 575 -5.71 22.25 25.42
N SER A 576 -6.90 21.65 25.30
CA SER A 576 -7.48 21.36 23.99
C SER A 576 -7.69 22.65 23.19
N GLY A 577 -7.24 22.66 21.94
CA GLY A 577 -7.28 23.83 21.05
C GLY A 577 -5.98 24.63 20.96
N ASP A 578 -5.06 24.46 21.91
CA ASP A 578 -3.75 25.11 21.89
C ASP A 578 -2.93 24.66 20.67
N ILE A 579 -2.14 25.56 20.09
CA ILE A 579 -1.16 25.18 19.07
C ILE A 579 0.09 24.65 19.79
N VAL A 580 0.41 23.39 19.54
CA VAL A 580 1.57 22.70 20.09
C VAL A 580 2.61 22.44 19.01
N LYS A 581 3.87 22.37 19.44
CA LYS A 581 5.00 22.00 18.59
C LYS A 581 5.46 20.60 18.95
N CYS A 582 5.27 19.65 18.04
CA CYS A 582 5.77 18.28 18.19
C CYS A 582 7.23 18.24 17.72
N VAL A 583 8.16 17.92 18.62
CA VAL A 583 9.60 17.90 18.34
C VAL A 583 10.11 16.46 18.38
N SER A 584 10.94 16.09 17.40
CA SER A 584 11.62 14.80 17.32
C SER A 584 13.07 14.98 16.88
N LYS A 585 13.84 13.88 16.85
CA LYS A 585 15.21 13.86 16.30
C LYS A 585 15.27 14.22 14.80
N ARG A 586 14.15 14.15 14.07
CA ARG A 586 14.07 14.40 12.63
C ARG A 586 13.41 15.74 12.27
N GLY A 587 13.25 16.62 13.26
CA GLY A 587 12.65 17.93 13.07
C GLY A 587 11.38 18.10 13.89
N HIS A 588 10.50 18.98 13.42
CA HIS A 588 9.30 19.35 14.15
C HIS A 588 8.12 19.63 13.22
N CYS A 589 6.92 19.52 13.76
CA CYS A 589 5.69 20.02 13.16
C CYS A 589 4.86 20.79 14.19
N TYR A 590 3.88 21.55 13.71
CA TYR A 590 2.88 22.18 14.55
C TYR A 590 1.56 21.44 14.39
N GLY A 591 0.79 21.37 15.46
CA GLY A 591 -0.52 20.74 15.50
C GLY A 591 -1.41 21.43 16.51
N ARG A 592 -2.73 21.24 16.40
CA ARG A 592 -3.69 21.68 17.40
C ARG A 592 -3.90 20.56 18.41
N ALA A 593 -3.68 20.83 19.70
CA ALA A 593 -3.85 19.82 20.73
C ALA A 593 -5.33 19.39 20.84
N GLU A 594 -5.56 18.09 20.81
CA GLU A 594 -6.86 17.45 21.04
C GLU A 594 -6.76 16.57 22.28
N VAL A 595 -6.96 17.18 23.44
CA VAL A 595 -6.86 16.47 24.72
C VAL A 595 -8.02 15.48 24.85
N THR A 596 -7.69 14.18 24.94
CA THR A 596 -8.66 13.10 24.79
C THR A 596 -8.33 11.88 25.64
N LYS A 597 -9.36 11.09 25.95
CA LYS A 597 -9.23 9.77 26.60
C LYS A 597 -9.01 8.63 25.60
N ARG A 598 -8.96 8.94 24.31
CA ARG A 598 -8.74 7.95 23.24
C ARG A 598 -7.32 7.40 23.23
N VAL A 599 -6.35 8.22 23.61
CA VAL A 599 -4.93 7.85 23.68
C VAL A 599 -4.53 7.61 25.14
N ARG A 600 -3.68 6.60 25.37
CA ARG A 600 -3.12 6.33 26.70
C ARG A 600 -1.96 7.26 27.00
N LYS A 601 -1.66 7.46 28.27
CA LYS A 601 -0.45 8.16 28.74
C LYS A 601 0.83 7.70 28.00
N GLY A 602 1.68 8.66 27.67
CA GLY A 602 2.92 8.49 26.92
C GLY A 602 2.73 8.35 25.41
N ASN A 603 1.54 8.62 24.85
CA ASN A 603 1.25 8.52 23.42
C ASN A 603 0.53 9.77 22.91
N ALA A 604 0.85 10.15 21.68
CA ALA A 604 0.21 11.20 20.91
C ALA A 604 -0.04 10.78 19.44
#